data_AF-A0A256YKQ4-F1
#
_entry.id   AF-A0A256YKQ4-F1
#
_cell.length_a   1.000
_cell.length_b   1.000
_cell.length_c   1.000
_cell.angle_alpha   90.00
_cell.angle_beta   90.00
_cell.angle_gamma   90.00
#
_symmetry.space_group_name_H-M   'P 1'
#
loop_
_entity.id
_entity.type
_entity.pdbx_description
1 polymer ?
#
loop_
_entity_poly.entity_id
_entity_poly.type
_entity_poly.pdbx_seq_one_letter_code
_entity_poly.pdbx_strand_id
1 'polypeptide(L)' 'MALKIRYSKYAREQMVLRGITEREVEEGIRKGIKQFQPPNKILSEYSYYTVVYKKIKDTCFVITIKPRW' A
#
# COMPACT_ATOMS: atom_id res chain seq x y z
N MET A 1 -1.28 -17.67 3.57
CA MET A 1 -0.12 -17.00 4.17
C MET A 1 -0.47 -15.54 4.41
N ALA A 2 -0.32 -15.04 5.63
CA ALA A 2 -0.52 -13.63 5.93
C ALA A 2 0.60 -12.80 5.29
N LEU A 3 0.25 -11.70 4.61
CA LEU A 3 1.24 -10.79 4.03
C LEU A 3 1.97 -10.07 5.17
N LYS A 4 3.30 -10.10 5.20
CA LYS A 4 4.06 -9.28 6.16
C LYS A 4 4.07 -7.83 5.66
N ILE A 5 3.29 -6.97 6.31
CA ILE A 5 3.18 -5.56 5.94
C ILE A 5 3.87 -4.71 7.01
N ARG A 6 4.72 -3.77 6.57
CA ARG A 6 5.30 -2.72 7.41
C ARG A 6 4.92 -1.37 6.84
N TYR A 7 4.76 -0.38 7.70
CA TYR A 7 4.31 0.94 7.33
C TYR A 7 5.37 1.98 7.70
N SER A 8 5.58 2.97 6.82
CA SER A 8 6.23 4.21 7.23
C SER A 8 5.35 4.97 8.21
N LYS A 9 5.94 5.89 8.99
CA LYS A 9 5.18 6.81 9.85
C LYS A 9 4.13 7.58 9.04
N TYR A 10 4.55 8.12 7.89
CA TYR A 10 3.68 8.86 6.98
C TYR A 10 2.52 7.99 6.46
N ALA A 11 2.76 6.73 6.10
CA ALA A 11 1.71 5.82 5.66
C ALA A 11 0.66 5.59 6.76
N ARG A 12 1.07 5.39 8.02
CA ARG A 12 0.14 5.27 9.16
C ARG A 12 -0.71 6.51 9.35
N GLU A 13 -0.11 7.70 9.26
CA GLU A 13 -0.85 8.97 9.33
C GLU A 13 -1.87 9.08 8.19
N GLN A 14 -1.47 8.71 6.96
CA GLN A 14 -2.36 8.71 5.81
C GLN A 14 -3.50 7.70 5.91
N MET A 15 -3.28 6.54 6.55
CA MET A 15 -4.31 5.55 6.87
C MET A 15 -5.37 6.13 7.81
N VAL A 16 -4.93 6.70 8.94
CA VAL A 16 -5.82 7.28 9.95
C VAL A 16 -6.62 8.43 9.36
N LEU A 17 -5.96 9.34 8.63
CA LEU A 17 -6.61 10.49 7.99
C LEU A 17 -7.72 10.08 7.01
N ARG A 18 -7.59 8.90 6.38
CA ARG A 18 -8.52 8.43 5.34
C ARG A 18 -9.46 7.32 5.82
N GLY A 19 -9.37 6.92 7.08
CA GLY A 19 -10.15 5.78 7.61
C GLY A 19 -9.83 4.45 6.92
N ILE A 20 -8.60 4.27 6.41
CA ILE A 20 -8.20 3.03 5.71
C ILE A 20 -7.59 2.06 6.73
N THR A 21 -8.19 0.89 6.84
CA THR A 21 -7.78 -0.17 7.76
C THR A 21 -6.60 -0.99 7.24
N GLU A 22 -5.91 -1.73 8.11
CA GLU A 22 -4.83 -2.64 7.70
C GLU A 22 -5.33 -3.74 6.74
N ARG A 23 -6.56 -4.21 6.95
CA ARG A 23 -7.23 -5.18 6.08
C ARG A 23 -7.41 -4.63 4.67
N GLU A 24 -7.89 -3.39 4.55
CA GLU A 24 -8.01 -2.72 3.25
C GLU A 24 -6.65 -2.54 2.57
N VAL A 25 -5.58 -2.24 3.31
CA VAL A 25 -4.24 -2.19 2.72
C VAL A 25 -3.80 -3.55 2.21
N GLU A 26 -4.04 -4.63 2.96
CA GLU A 26 -3.75 -5.99 2.51
C GLU A 26 -4.54 -6.32 1.23
N GLU A 27 -5.83 -6.01 1.20
CA GLU A 27 -6.68 -6.23 0.02
C GLU A 27 -6.21 -5.40 -1.17
N GLY A 28 -5.81 -4.14 -0.94
CA GLY A 28 -5.21 -3.28 -1.95
C GLY A 28 -3.97 -3.90 -2.56
N ILE A 29 -3.03 -4.40 -1.74
CA ILE A 29 -1.81 -5.05 -2.23
C ILE A 29 -2.12 -6.35 -2.99
N ARG A 30 -3.08 -7.15 -2.51
CA ARG A 30 -3.41 -8.45 -3.11
C ARG A 30 -4.19 -8.31 -4.41
N LYS A 31 -5.30 -7.57 -4.37
CA LYS A 31 -6.31 -7.48 -5.43
C LYS A 31 -6.15 -6.26 -6.33
N GLY A 32 -5.43 -5.23 -5.89
CA GLY A 32 -5.27 -3.99 -6.64
C GLY A 32 -4.48 -4.17 -7.93
N ILE A 33 -4.76 -3.29 -8.89
CA ILE A 33 -4.06 -3.18 -10.17
C ILE A 33 -2.66 -2.64 -9.88
N LYS A 34 -1.62 -3.32 -10.36
CA LYS A 34 -0.23 -3.03 -10.01
C LYS A 34 0.46 -2.30 -11.15
N GLN A 35 1.00 -1.13 -10.85
CA GLN A 35 1.89 -0.37 -11.72
C GLN A 35 3.28 -0.31 -11.10
N PHE A 36 4.29 -0.69 -11.86
CA PHE A 36 5.68 -0.68 -11.42
C PHE A 36 6.32 0.67 -11.77
N GLN A 37 6.82 1.36 -10.76
CA GLN A 37 7.55 2.62 -10.91
C GLN A 37 9.04 2.40 -10.58
N PRO A 38 9.95 2.71 -11.52
CA PRO A 38 11.39 2.69 -11.24
C PRO A 38 11.74 3.59 -10.04
N PRO A 39 12.72 3.21 -9.19
CA PRO A 39 13.54 2.01 -9.30
C PRO A 39 12.90 0.72 -8.76
N ASN A 40 12.00 0.78 -7.75
CA ASN A 40 11.45 -0.41 -7.08
C ASN A 40 10.12 -0.15 -6.34
N LYS A 41 9.33 0.83 -6.81
CA LYS A 41 8.04 1.19 -6.22
C LYS A 41 6.93 0.46 -6.96
N ILE A 42 5.91 0.04 -6.23
CA ILE A 42 4.69 -0.54 -6.75
C ILE A 42 3.55 0.34 -6.28
N LEU A 43 2.79 0.85 -7.24
CA LEU A 43 1.51 1.49 -6.99
C LEU A 43 0.46 0.43 -7.19
N SER A 44 -0.34 0.18 -6.15
CA SER A 44 -1.47 -0.73 -6.25
C SER A 44 -2.76 0.02 -6.05
N GLU A 45 -3.48 0.20 -7.15
CA GLU A 45 -4.74 0.92 -7.19
C GLU A 45 -5.89 -0.02 -6.87
N TYR A 46 -6.70 0.35 -5.89
CA TYR A 46 -7.82 -0.46 -5.43
C TYR A 46 -8.93 0.45 -4.91
N SER A 47 -10.16 0.23 -5.38
CA SER A 47 -11.31 1.07 -5.02
C SER A 47 -10.99 2.56 -5.22
N TYR A 48 -11.14 3.38 -4.18
CA TYR A 48 -10.90 4.83 -4.14
C TYR A 48 -9.48 5.23 -3.70
N TYR A 49 -8.54 4.29 -3.53
CA TYR A 49 -7.19 4.59 -3.03
C TYR A 49 -6.09 3.84 -3.81
N THR A 50 -4.86 4.30 -3.61
CA THR A 50 -3.64 3.69 -4.14
C THR A 50 -2.68 3.44 -2.98
N VAL A 51 -2.28 2.18 -2.81
CA VAL A 51 -1.22 1.79 -1.88
C VAL A 51 0.11 1.89 -2.61
N VAL A 52 1.00 2.74 -2.13
CA VAL A 52 2.36 2.86 -2.67
C VAL A 52 3.30 2.11 -1.75
N TYR A 53 3.94 1.06 -2.26
CA TYR A 53 4.83 0.23 -1.46
C TYR A 53 6.04 -0.25 -2.25
N LYS A 54 7.01 -0.81 -1.54
CA LYS A 54 8.11 -1.58 -2.13
C LYS A 54 8.14 -2.97 -1.51
N LYS A 55 8.54 -3.96 -2.28
CA LYS A 55 8.73 -5.33 -1.78
C LYS A 55 10.20 -5.51 -1.38
N ILE A 56 10.45 -5.90 -0.12
CA ILE A 56 11.79 -6.22 0.38
C ILE A 56 11.72 -7.65 0.92
N LYS A 57 12.35 -8.59 0.19
CA LYS A 57 12.22 -10.03 0.45
C LYS A 57 10.73 -10.42 0.53
N ASP A 58 10.29 -10.95 1.67
CA ASP A 58 8.90 -11.36 1.94
C ASP A 58 8.06 -10.28 2.64
N THR A 59 8.55 -9.05 2.74
CA THR A 59 7.85 -7.94 3.41
C THR A 59 7.44 -6.86 2.42
N CYS A 60 6.17 -6.45 2.48
CA CYS A 60 5.66 -5.28 1.79
C CYS A 60 5.83 -4.05 2.69
N PHE A 61 6.69 -3.13 2.27
CA PHE A 61 6.92 -1.87 2.99
C PHE A 61 6.10 -0.76 2.34
N VAL A 62 5.01 -0.38 3.00
CA VAL A 62 4.09 0.68 2.56
C VAL A 62 4.71 2.04 2.85
N ILE A 63 4.91 2.80 1.77
CA ILE A 63 5.54 4.12 1.78
C ILE A 63 4.48 5.18 2.05
N THR A 64 3.33 5.10 1.37
CA THR A 64 2.19 6.00 1.55
C THR A 64 0.90 5.37 1.01
N ILE A 65 -0.23 5.96 1.35
CA ILE A 65 -1.54 5.69 0.77
C ILE A 65 -2.12 7.01 0.31
N LYS A 66 -2.56 7.05 -0.95
CA LYS A 66 -3.13 8.26 -1.57
C LYS A 66 -4.52 7.96 -2.14
N PRO A 67 -5.39 8.96 -2.31
CA PRO A 67 -6.61 8.77 -3.09
C PRO A 67 -6.27 8.41 -4.53
N ARG A 68 -7.16 7.66 -5.18
CA ARG A 68 -7.01 7.25 -6.57
C ARG A 68 -7.57 8.33 -7.50
N TRP A 69 -6.87 9.44 -7.64
CA TRP A 69 -7.13 10.50 -8.64
C TRP A 69 -5.81 10.95 -9.28
#